data_AF-A0A947XD08-F1
#
_entry.id   AF-A0A947XD08-F1
#
_cell.length_a   1.000
_cell.length_b   1.000
_cell.length_c   1.000
_cell.angle_alpha   90.00
_cell.angle_beta   90.00
_cell.angle_gamma   90.00
#
_symmetry.space_group_name_H-M   'P 1'
#
loop_
_entity.id
_entity.type
_entity.pdbx_description
1 polymer ?
#
loop_
_entity_poly.entity_id
_entity_poly.type
_entity_poly.pdbx_seq_one_letter_code
_entity_poly.pdbx_strand_id
1 'polypeptide(L)'
;MPTLRLLFDWSLYRLALLLAAPLIPLRLLWRGRRERGYWQHWGERLALGPAPVTGALWIHAVSVGEMRAAQPLIAALRTAHLDAPVLLTCMT
;
A
#
# COMPACT_ATOMS: atom_id res chain seq x y z
N MET A 1 -4.60 1.79 -35.70
CA MET A 1 -5.54 2.89 -35.47
C MET A 1 -6.47 2.47 -34.34
N PRO A 2 -6.29 2.95 -33.09
CA PRO A 2 -7.28 2.66 -32.05
C PRO A 2 -8.64 3.18 -32.54
N THR A 3 -9.66 2.33 -32.51
CA THR A 3 -11.01 2.69 -32.93
C THR A 3 -11.54 3.81 -32.05
N LEU A 4 -12.22 4.81 -32.62
CA LEU A 4 -12.80 5.96 -31.89
C LEU A 4 -13.63 5.55 -30.67
N ARG A 5 -14.24 4.36 -30.71
CA ARG A 5 -14.96 3.76 -29.58
C ARG A 5 -14.06 3.50 -28.37
N LEU A 6 -12.88 2.92 -28.57
CA LEU A 6 -11.93 2.65 -27.49
C LEU A 6 -11.45 3.94 -26.80
N LEU A 7 -11.26 5.02 -27.56
CA LEU A 7 -10.90 6.33 -27.00
C LEU A 7 -12.04 6.92 -26.18
N PHE A 8 -13.28 6.78 -26.64
CA PHE A 8 -14.47 7.25 -25.93
C PHE A 8 -14.72 6.44 -24.65
N ASP A 9 -14.69 5.11 -24.73
CA ASP A 9 -14.85 4.20 -23.60
C ASP A 9 -13.79 4.45 -22.53
N TRP A 10 -12.55 4.66 -22.95
CA TRP A 10 -11.44 4.98 -22.05
C TRP A 10 -11.60 6.35 -21.38
N SER A 11 -12.11 7.35 -22.10
CA SER A 11 -12.37 8.68 -21.56
C SER A 11 -13.53 8.67 -20.56
N LEU A 12 -14.60 7.95 -20.87
CA LEU A 12 -15.74 7.77 -19.96
C LEU A 12 -15.33 7.00 -18.70
N TYR A 13 -14.56 5.92 -18.86
CA TYR A 13 -14.01 5.14 -17.75
C TYR A 13 -13.13 6.01 -16.85
N ARG A 14 -12.20 6.80 -17.43
CA ARG A 14 -11.37 7.73 -16.68
C ARG A 14 -12.19 8.78 -15.94
N LEU A 15 -13.19 9.36 -16.60
CA LEU A 15 -14.05 10.38 -15.98
C LEU A 15 -14.84 9.78 -14.80
N ALA A 16 -15.41 8.59 -14.98
CA ALA A 16 -16.11 7.88 -13.91
C ALA A 16 -15.18 7.58 -12.72
N LEU A 17 -13.95 7.13 -12.97
CA LEU A 17 -12.94 6.95 -11.93
C LEU A 17 -12.55 8.26 -11.24
N LEU A 18 -12.40 9.35 -11.99
CA LEU A 18 -12.03 10.65 -11.44
C LEU A 18 -13.13 11.22 -10.54
N LEU A 19 -14.40 11.04 -10.96
CA LEU A 19 -15.57 11.41 -10.17
C LEU A 19 -15.76 10.51 -8.94
N ALA A 20 -15.36 9.24 -9.03
CA ALA A 20 -15.38 8.30 -7.90
C ALA A 20 -14.18 8.48 -6.94
N ALA A 21 -13.06 9.05 -7.39
CA ALA A 21 -11.86 9.28 -6.61
C ALA A 21 -12.10 9.96 -5.24
N PRO A 22 -12.92 11.03 -5.10
CA PRO A 22 -13.19 11.64 -3.79
C PRO A 22 -13.94 10.74 -2.81
N LEU A 23 -14.55 9.63 -3.25
CA LEU A 23 -15.21 8.67 -2.36
C LEU A 23 -14.19 7.89 -1.51
N ILE A 24 -12.96 7.71 -2.00
CA ILE A 24 -11.89 7.00 -1.28
C ILE A 24 -11.49 7.74 0.02
N PRO A 25 -11.09 9.03 -0.01
CA PRO A 25 -10.78 9.77 1.21
C PRO A 25 -12.01 9.94 2.10
N LEU A 26 -13.21 10.14 1.55
CA LEU A 26 -14.44 10.24 2.33
C LEU A 26 -14.73 8.97 3.14
N ARG A 27 -14.53 7.80 2.52
CA ARG A 27 -14.67 6.50 3.18
C ARG A 27 -13.62 6.32 4.29
N LEU A 28 -12.39 6.73 4.05
CA LEU A 28 -11.32 6.69 5.06
C LEU A 28 -11.60 7.64 6.24
N LEU A 29 -12.09 8.85 5.99
CA LEU A 29 -12.50 9.80 7.03
C LEU A 29 -13.64 9.23 7.88
N TRP A 30 -14.66 8.63 7.23
CA TRP A 30 -15.76 8.01 7.94
C TRP A 30 -15.30 6.83 8.81
N ARG A 31 -14.44 5.96 8.26
CA ARG A 31 -13.87 4.83 9.01
C ARG A 31 -12.95 5.29 10.14
N GLY A 32 -12.20 6.37 9.93
CA GLY A 32 -11.40 7.03 10.94
C GLY A 32 -12.19 7.49 12.16
N ARG A 33 -13.48 7.84 12.01
CA ARG A 33 -14.32 8.18 13.17
C ARG A 33 -14.51 7.00 14.13
N ARG A 34 -14.45 5.76 13.64
CA ARG A 34 -14.54 4.52 14.46
C ARG A 34 -13.18 4.04 14.93
N GLU A 35 -12.16 4.16 14.09
CA GLU A 35 -10.78 3.72 14.40
C GLU A 35 -9.81 4.88 14.21
N ARG A 36 -9.40 5.53 15.30
CA ARG A 36 -8.54 6.72 15.27
C ARG A 36 -7.21 6.52 14.52
N GLY A 37 -6.71 5.27 14.46
CA GLY A 37 -5.50 4.93 13.69
C GLY A 37 -5.62 5.19 12.18
N TYR A 38 -6.83 5.22 11.62
CA TYR A 38 -7.05 5.52 10.19
C TYR A 38 -6.83 7.00 9.83
N TRP A 39 -6.75 7.90 10.81
CA TRP A 39 -6.35 9.30 10.57
C TRP A 39 -4.84 9.44 10.42
N GLN A 40 -4.07 8.43 10.85
CA GLN A 40 -2.62 8.44 10.76
C GLN A 40 -2.17 7.89 9.40
N HIS A 41 -0.99 8.33 8.94
CA HIS A 41 -0.33 7.80 7.74
C HIS A 41 -1.10 8.02 6.42
N TRP A 42 -1.93 9.05 6.31
CA TRP A 42 -2.58 9.43 5.05
C TRP A 42 -1.57 9.70 3.92
N GLY A 43 -0.43 10.28 4.26
CA GLY A 43 0.67 10.50 3.31
C GLY A 43 1.17 9.20 2.71
N GLU A 44 1.39 8.16 3.51
CA GLU A 44 1.85 6.85 3.02
C GLU A 44 0.83 6.22 2.05
N ARG A 45 -0.47 6.37 2.31
CA ARG A 45 -1.55 5.89 1.42
C ARG A 45 -1.59 6.61 0.07
N LEU A 46 -1.08 7.85 0.00
CA LEU A 46 -0.97 8.65 -1.21
C LEU A 46 0.42 8.57 -1.86
N ALA A 47 1.24 7.59 -1.45
CA ALA A 47 2.63 7.46 -1.87
C ALA A 47 3.51 8.68 -1.55
N LEU A 48 3.10 9.51 -0.58
CA LEU A 48 3.88 10.60 0.01
C LEU A 48 4.71 10.11 1.22
N GLY A 49 5.09 8.83 1.21
CA GLY A 49 5.86 8.18 2.26
C GLY A 49 7.37 8.31 2.09
N PRO A 50 8.16 7.72 3.00
CA PRO A 50 9.61 7.67 2.87
C PRO A 50 10.05 7.03 1.54
N ALA A 51 11.24 7.41 1.07
CA ALA A 51 11.82 6.88 -0.15
C ALA A 51 11.88 5.33 -0.13
N PRO A 52 11.69 4.66 -1.28
CA PRO A 52 11.72 3.20 -1.35
C PRO A 52 13.08 2.67 -0.86
N VAL A 53 13.03 1.64 -0.02
CA VAL A 53 14.25 1.00 0.51
C VAL A 53 14.91 0.20 -0.61
N THR A 54 16.10 0.62 -1.03
CA THR A 54 16.87 -0.05 -2.10
C THR A 54 17.68 -1.21 -1.55
N GLY A 55 17.76 -2.32 -2.31
CA GLY A 55 18.55 -3.50 -1.91
C GLY A 55 17.95 -4.28 -0.74
N ALA A 56 16.66 -4.07 -0.45
CA ALA A 56 16.03 -4.66 0.72
C ALA A 56 15.61 -6.12 0.51
N LEU A 57 15.77 -6.92 1.56
CA LEU A 57 15.08 -8.20 1.69
C LEU A 57 13.62 -7.93 2.05
N TRP A 58 12.73 -8.07 1.07
CA TRP A 58 11.31 -7.75 1.24
C TRP A 58 10.50 -8.96 1.71
N ILE A 59 9.84 -8.80 2.86
CA ILE A 59 8.91 -9.76 3.45
C ILE A 59 7.52 -9.12 3.49
N HIS A 60 6.53 -9.80 2.92
CA HIS A 60 5.14 -9.38 2.98
C HIS A 60 4.31 -10.39 3.78
N ALA A 61 3.62 -9.92 4.82
CA ALA A 61 2.73 -10.74 5.66
C ALA A 61 1.30 -10.21 5.60
N VAL A 62 0.34 -11.03 5.17
CA VAL A 62 -1.07 -10.63 4.98
C VAL A 62 -1.93 -10.93 6.21
N SER A 63 -1.37 -11.57 7.23
CA SER A 63 -2.05 -11.99 8.45
C SER A 63 -1.23 -11.70 9.71
N VAL A 64 -1.91 -11.49 10.85
CA VAL A 64 -1.26 -11.39 12.17
C VAL A 64 -0.49 -12.67 12.51
N GLY A 65 -1.02 -13.83 12.12
CA GLY A 65 -0.35 -15.12 12.34
C GLY A 65 0.95 -15.22 11.53
N GLU A 66 0.92 -14.82 10.27
CA GLU A 66 2.10 -14.77 9.40
C GLU A 66 3.13 -13.77 9.90
N MET A 67 2.69 -12.61 10.38
CA MET A 67 3.56 -11.59 10.96
C MET A 67 4.34 -12.15 12.15
N ARG A 68 3.67 -12.90 13.03
CA ARG A 68 4.32 -13.58 14.17
C ARG A 68 5.27 -14.69 13.71
N ALA A 69 4.86 -15.49 12.72
CA ALA A 69 5.68 -16.57 12.17
C ALA A 69 6.94 -16.04 11.45
N ALA A 70 6.88 -14.84 10.87
CA ALA A 70 8.00 -14.20 10.19
C ALA A 70 9.09 -13.70 11.15
N GLN A 71 8.79 -13.52 12.44
CA GLN A 71 9.73 -12.97 13.42
C GLN A 71 11.08 -13.73 13.53
N PRO A 72 11.11 -15.07 13.71
CA PRO A 72 12.37 -15.82 13.71
C PRO A 72 13.11 -15.76 12.37
N LEU A 73 12.38 -15.72 11.25
CA LEU A 73 12.96 -15.59 9.92
C LEU A 73 13.66 -14.23 9.75
N ILE A 74 13.01 -13.14 10.15
CA ILE A 74 13.58 -11.79 10.12
C ILE A 74 14.86 -11.72 10.96
N ALA A 75 14.86 -12.34 12.15
CA ALA A 75 16.03 -12.38 13.00
C ALA A 75 17.21 -13.10 12.32
N ALA A 76 16.96 -14.26 11.72
CA ALA A 76 17.98 -15.01 10.97
C ALA A 76 18.51 -14.23 9.76
N LEU A 77 17.63 -13.57 9.00
CA LEU A 77 18.03 -12.78 7.83
C LEU A 77 18.88 -11.56 8.22
N ARG A 78 18.56 -10.89 9.33
CA ARG A 78 19.39 -9.79 9.84
C ARG A 78 20.79 -10.24 10.27
N THR A 79 20.94 -11.48 10.72
CA THR A 79 22.26 -12.04 11.04
C THR A 79 23.03 -12.52 9.82
N ALA A 80 22.34 -13.06 8.80
CA ALA A 80 22.98 -13.58 7.59
C ALA A 80 23.36 -12.48 6.59
N HIS A 81 22.62 -11.37 6.58
CA HIS A 81 22.80 -10.26 5.64
C HIS A 81 22.85 -8.93 6.38
N LEU A 82 24.00 -8.62 6.99
CA LEU A 82 24.23 -7.38 7.74
C LEU A 82 24.10 -6.12 6.87
N ASP A 83 24.44 -6.23 5.58
CA ASP A 83 24.47 -5.10 4.65
C ASP A 83 23.12 -4.86 3.93
N ALA A 84 22.17 -5.79 4.05
CA ALA A 84 20.88 -5.68 3.38
C ALA A 84 19.78 -5.24 4.36
N PRO A 85 19.10 -4.11 4.11
CA PRO A 85 17.97 -3.70 4.94
C PRO A 85 16.83 -4.71 4.80
N VAL A 86 16.09 -4.99 5.87
CA VAL A 86 14.89 -5.83 5.81
C VAL A 86 13.66 -4.93 5.71
N LEU A 87 12.92 -5.03 4.61
CA LEU A 87 11.66 -4.32 4.42
C LEU A 87 10.51 -5.28 4.75
N LEU A 88 9.69 -4.91 5.73
CA LEU A 88 8.51 -5.67 6.13
C LEU A 88 7.26 -4.88 5.77
N THR A 89 6.35 -5.47 4.99
CA THR A 89 5.05 -4.85 4.67
C THR A 89 3.90 -5.77 5.07
N CYS A 90 2.74 -5.19 5.38
CA CYS A 90 1.53 -5.95 5.68
C CYS A 90 0.30 -5.31 5.02
N MET A 91 -0.79 -6.08 5.00
CA MET A 91 -2.10 -5.56 4.58
C MET A 91 -2.87 -5.06 5.82
N THR A 92 -3.40 -3.83 5.78
CA THR A 92 -4.21 -3.23 6.86
C THR A 92 -5.70 -3.51 6.70
#